data_AF-A0A2P6P1Z3-F1
#
_entry.id   AF-A0A2P6P1Z3-F1
#
_cell.length_a   1.000
_cell.length_b   1.000
_cell.length_c   1.000
_cell.angle_alpha   90.00
_cell.angle_beta   90.00
_cell.angle_gamma   90.00
#
_symmetry.space_group_name_H-M   'P 1'
#
loop_
_entity.id
_entity.type
_entity.pdbx_description
1 polymer ?
#
loop_
_entity_poly.entity_id
_entity_poly.type
_entity_poly.pdbx_seq_one_letter_code
_entity_poly.pdbx_strand_id
1 'polypeptide(L)'
;MGPNTFLAVQNIIEAVEDKYQTQGRNFEVPEFQVFFSDQAGNDFNKLFQSLPLELLRNGRTRIFYSRLFPKAHLHLVYSSFSLQCLSKVPEEVLDRNSPAWNKGRIHY
;
A
#
# COMPACT_ATOMS: atom_id res chain seq x y z
N MET A 1 -1.78 -7.00 -8.81
CA MET A 1 -0.88 -7.00 -7.62
C MET A 1 0.17 -8.10 -7.77
N GLY A 2 1.43 -7.81 -7.40
CA GLY A 2 2.57 -8.74 -7.56
C GLY A 2 3.35 -8.96 -6.26
N PRO A 3 4.43 -9.76 -6.29
CA PRO A 3 5.14 -10.22 -5.09
C PRO A 3 5.76 -9.09 -4.27
N ASN A 4 6.06 -7.94 -4.90
CA ASN A 4 6.65 -6.77 -4.24
C ASN A 4 5.84 -6.31 -3.02
N THR A 5 4.51 -6.35 -3.13
CA THR A 5 3.61 -5.94 -2.04
C THR A 5 3.74 -6.86 -0.83
N PHE A 6 3.91 -8.17 -1.04
CA PHE A 6 4.08 -9.13 0.05
C PHE A 6 5.43 -8.98 0.74
N LEU A 7 6.49 -8.77 -0.03
CA LEU A 7 7.83 -8.49 0.51
C LEU A 7 7.83 -7.23 1.37
N ALA A 8 7.16 -6.17 0.92
CA ALA A 8 7.04 -4.94 1.70
C ALA A 8 6.30 -5.18 3.03
N VAL A 9 5.18 -5.92 3.01
CA VAL A 9 4.45 -6.30 4.22
C VAL A 9 5.31 -7.11 5.18
N GLN A 10 6.02 -8.12 4.66
CA GLN A 10 6.89 -8.97 5.47
C GLN A 10 8.00 -8.15 6.15
N ASN A 11 8.71 -7.31 5.40
CA ASN A 11 9.76 -6.44 5.95
C ASN A 11 9.23 -5.50 7.04
N ILE A 12 8.02 -4.97 6.88
CA ILE A 12 7.39 -4.09 7.87
C ILE A 12 7.04 -4.88 9.14
N ILE A 13 6.44 -6.07 9.01
CA ILE A 13 6.10 -6.91 10.15
C ILE A 13 7.37 -7.28 10.92
N GLU A 14 8.38 -7.83 10.25
CA GLU A 14 9.66 -8.23 10.85
C GLU A 14 10.31 -7.06 11.59
N ALA A 15 10.40 -5.88 10.96
CA ALA A 15 10.97 -4.68 11.60
C ALA A 15 10.19 -4.22 12.84
N VAL A 16 8.86 -4.38 12.85
CA VAL A 16 8.04 -4.06 14.03
C VAL A 16 8.24 -5.10 15.12
N GLU A 17 8.23 -6.39 14.79
CA GLU A 17 8.46 -7.48 15.74
C GLU A 17 9.82 -7.35 16.42
N ASP A 18 10.88 -7.11 15.64
CA ASP A 18 12.24 -6.89 16.15
C ASP A 18 12.29 -5.70 17.11
N LYS A 19 11.58 -4.63 16.80
CA LYS A 19 11.49 -3.45 17.68
C LYS A 19 10.82 -3.79 19.01
N TYR A 20 9.75 -4.59 19.00
CA TYR A 20 9.09 -5.01 20.25
C TYR A 20 9.98 -5.92 21.09
N GLN A 21 10.71 -6.84 20.45
CA GLN A 21 11.63 -7.74 21.14
C GLN A 21 12.83 -7.01 21.75
N THR A 22 13.41 -6.05 21.02
CA THR A 22 14.64 -5.35 21.45
C THR A 22 14.39 -4.26 22.50
N GLN A 23 13.18 -3.68 22.57
CA GLN A 23 12.89 -2.60 23.51
C GLN A 23 12.65 -3.05 24.97
N GLY A 24 12.76 -4.36 25.27
CA GLY A 24 12.91 -4.89 26.64
C GLY A 24 11.74 -4.60 27.60
N ARG A 25 10.62 -4.09 27.10
CA ARG A 25 9.37 -3.99 27.86
C ARG A 25 8.66 -5.33 27.70
N ASN A 26 8.02 -5.83 28.75
CA ASN A 26 7.18 -7.05 28.74
C ASN A 26 5.93 -6.91 27.84
N PHE A 27 6.07 -6.34 26.65
CA PHE A 27 5.03 -6.25 25.66
C PHE A 27 5.06 -7.52 24.84
N GLU A 28 3.97 -8.26 24.93
CA GLU A 28 3.64 -9.25 23.94
C GLU A 28 3.66 -8.57 22.56
N VAL A 29 4.32 -9.21 21.59
CA VAL A 29 4.30 -8.75 20.20
C VAL A 29 2.81 -8.56 19.82
N PRO A 30 2.42 -7.51 19.07
CA PRO A 30 1.03 -7.29 18.72
C PRO A 30 0.50 -8.28 17.66
N GLU A 31 -0.82 -8.37 17.52
CA GLU A 31 -1.44 -8.88 16.30
C GLU A 31 -1.32 -7.84 15.18
N PHE A 32 -1.18 -8.30 13.95
CA PHE A 32 -1.06 -7.46 12.76
C PHE A 32 -2.34 -7.51 11.94
N GLN A 33 -2.89 -6.34 11.61
CA GLN A 33 -3.94 -6.21 10.60
C GLN A 33 -3.37 -5.49 9.39
N VAL A 34 -3.26 -6.21 8.28
CA VAL A 34 -2.69 -5.71 7.04
C VAL A 34 -3.84 -5.41 6.08
N PHE A 35 -3.89 -4.16 5.61
CA PHE A 35 -4.89 -3.72 4.64
C PHE A 35 -4.21 -3.42 3.31
N PHE A 36 -4.67 -4.08 2.25
CA PHE A 36 -4.30 -3.71 0.88
C PHE A 36 -5.28 -2.66 0.37
N SER A 37 -4.77 -1.59 -0.23
CA SER A 37 -5.56 -0.50 -0.82
C SER A 37 -5.05 -0.21 -2.22
N ASP A 38 -5.95 -0.15 -3.19
CA ASP A 38 -5.68 0.18 -4.59
C ASP A 38 -6.99 0.72 -5.24
N GLN A 39 -6.88 1.19 -6.48
CA GLN A 39 -8.00 1.63 -7.29
C GLN A 39 -9.05 0.52 -7.44
N ALA A 40 -10.31 0.91 -7.64
CA ALA A 40 -11.44 -0.03 -7.73
C ALA A 40 -11.32 -1.02 -8.90
N GLY A 41 -10.55 -0.69 -9.94
CA GLY A 41 -10.27 -1.56 -11.08
C GLY A 41 -9.17 -2.59 -10.85
N ASN A 42 -8.47 -2.57 -9.71
CA ASN A 42 -7.43 -3.55 -9.42
C ASN A 42 -8.03 -4.94 -9.12
N ASP A 43 -7.36 -5.98 -9.60
CA ASP A 43 -7.77 -7.38 -9.42
C ASP A 43 -7.30 -7.90 -8.04
N PHE A 44 -8.15 -7.71 -7.02
CA PHE A 44 -7.91 -8.23 -5.68
C PHE A 44 -8.08 -9.74 -5.60
N ASN A 45 -8.81 -10.38 -6.51
CA ASN A 45 -8.95 -11.83 -6.50
C ASN A 45 -7.60 -12.50 -6.78
N LYS A 46 -6.83 -11.97 -7.73
CA LYS A 46 -5.46 -12.42 -7.96
C LYS A 46 -4.55 -12.19 -6.76
N LEU A 47 -4.72 -11.08 -6.03
CA LEU A 47 -3.96 -10.82 -4.81
C LEU A 47 -4.23 -11.92 -3.76
N PHE A 48 -5.49 -12.22 -3.46
CA PHE A 48 -5.85 -13.24 -2.48
C PHE A 48 -5.41 -14.65 -2.91
N GLN A 49 -5.46 -14.98 -4.21
CA GLN A 49 -4.98 -16.26 -4.73
C GLN A 49 -3.47 -16.44 -4.66
N SER A 50 -2.71 -15.34 -4.68
CA SER A 50 -1.24 -15.33 -4.64
C SER A 50 -0.69 -15.06 -3.23
N LEU A 51 -1.55 -15.02 -2.21
CA LEU A 51 -1.12 -14.77 -0.84
C LEU A 51 -0.12 -15.84 -0.38
N PRO A 52 1.08 -15.44 0.08
CA PRO A 52 2.03 -16.37 0.66
C PRO A 52 1.41 -17.03 1.89
N LEU A 53 1.41 -18.35 1.91
CA LEU A 53 0.88 -19.12 3.04
C LEU A 53 1.61 -18.77 4.35
N GLU A 54 2.89 -18.40 4.28
CA GLU A 54 3.72 -17.99 5.41
C GLU A 54 3.16 -16.75 6.14
N LEU A 55 2.66 -15.76 5.40
CA LEU A 55 2.05 -14.56 5.97
C LEU A 55 0.75 -14.87 6.74
N LEU A 56 0.06 -15.95 6.38
CA LEU A 56 -1.16 -16.40 7.05
C LEU A 56 -0.86 -17.39 8.20
N ARG A 57 0.25 -18.14 8.11
CA ARG A 57 0.63 -19.19 9.08
C ARG A 57 1.15 -18.65 10.40
N ASN A 58 1.56 -17.39 10.47
CA ASN A 58 1.97 -16.76 11.73
C ASN A 58 0.81 -16.65 12.75
N GLY A 59 -0.45 -16.93 12.37
CA GLY A 59 -1.62 -16.95 13.25
C GLY A 59 -2.02 -15.60 13.85
N ARG A 60 -1.19 -14.58 13.63
CA ARG A 60 -1.25 -13.25 14.25
C ARG A 60 -1.50 -12.16 13.21
N THR A 61 -1.32 -12.47 11.93
CA THR A 61 -1.55 -11.54 10.83
C THR A 61 -2.89 -11.85 10.17
N ARG A 62 -3.73 -10.83 10.10
CA ARG A 62 -5.00 -10.86 9.38
C ARG A 62 -4.92 -9.92 8.20
N ILE A 63 -5.34 -10.41 7.03
CA ILE A 63 -5.22 -9.69 5.78
C ILE A 63 -6.61 -9.27 5.29
N PHE A 64 -6.73 -7.99 4.95
CA PHE A 64 -7.97 -7.37 4.51
C PHE A 64 -7.76 -6.52 3.27
N TYR A 65 -8.87 -6.22 2.61
CA TYR A 65 -8.96 -5.20 1.59
C TYR A 65 -9.81 -4.04 2.11
N SER A 66 -9.32 -2.80 2.00
CA SER A 66 -10.15 -1.62 2.25
C SER A 66 -9.62 -0.39 1.50
N ARG A 67 -10.53 0.49 1.09
CA ARG A 67 -10.21 1.83 0.51
C ARG A 67 -10.48 2.98 1.47
N LEU A 68 -11.26 2.73 2.52
CA LEU A 68 -11.70 3.74 3.47
C LEU A 68 -11.41 3.26 4.89
N PHE A 69 -10.90 4.16 5.71
CA PHE A 69 -10.55 3.87 7.09
C PHE A 69 -11.20 4.88 8.01
N PRO A 70 -11.72 4.45 9.17
CA PRO A 70 -12.13 5.37 10.22
C PRO A 70 -10.98 6.29 10.66
N LYS A 71 -11.31 7.41 11.28
CA LYS A 71 -10.31 8.33 11.84
C LYS A 71 -9.44 7.59 12.87
N ALA A 72 -8.12 7.81 12.78
CA ALA A 72 -7.12 7.23 13.70
C ALA A 72 -7.11 5.70 13.77
N HIS A 73 -7.44 5.02 12.67
CA HIS A 73 -7.49 3.56 12.62
C HIS A 73 -6.16 2.88 12.23
N LEU A 74 -5.30 3.57 11.45
CA LEU A 74 -4.06 3.00 10.93
C LEU A 74 -2.85 3.47 11.76
N HIS A 75 -2.00 2.52 12.14
CA HIS A 75 -0.73 2.80 12.85
C HIS A 75 0.42 3.14 11.88
N LEU A 76 0.44 2.50 10.71
CA LEU A 76 1.48 2.65 9.70
C LEU A 76 0.85 2.60 8.31
N VAL A 77 1.31 3.47 7.42
CA VAL A 77 0.92 3.50 6.01
C VAL A 77 2.18 3.41 5.17
N TYR A 78 2.19 2.48 4.21
CA TYR A 78 3.27 2.29 3.25
C TYR A 78 2.77 2.53 1.84
N SER A 79 3.54 3.27 1.05
CA SER A 79 3.22 3.62 -0.33
C SER A 79 4.51 3.59 -1.16
N SER A 80 4.50 2.86 -2.27
CA SER A 80 5.66 2.71 -3.14
C SER A 80 5.23 2.73 -4.60
N PHE A 81 5.88 3.57 -5.41
CA PHE A 81 5.59 3.76 -6.83
C PHE A 81 4.11 4.01 -7.17
N SER A 82 3.36 4.69 -6.31
CA SER A 82 1.95 5.02 -6.54
C SER A 82 1.66 6.53 -6.54
N LEU A 83 2.48 7.34 -5.86
CA LEU A 83 2.22 8.78 -5.67
C LEU A 83 2.52 9.62 -6.91
N GLN A 84 3.32 9.11 -7.85
CA GLN A 84 3.59 9.77 -9.13
C GLN A 84 2.38 9.72 -10.09
N CYS A 85 1.41 8.84 -9.83
CA CYS A 85 0.21 8.72 -10.63
C CYS A 85 -0.78 9.82 -10.23
N LEU A 86 -0.87 10.87 -11.04
CA LEU A 86 -1.87 11.92 -10.85
C LEU A 86 -3.29 11.36 -10.97
N SER A 87 -4.22 11.89 -10.18
CA SER A 87 -5.64 11.50 -10.22
C SER A 87 -6.33 11.93 -11.51
N LYS A 88 -5.89 13.05 -12.09
CA LYS A 88 -6.31 13.57 -13.39
C LYS A 88 -5.15 14.28 -14.06
N VAL A 89 -5.24 14.40 -15.38
CA VAL A 89 -4.35 15.27 -16.15
C VAL A 89 -4.68 16.73 -15.80
N PRO A 90 -3.68 17.62 -15.55
CA PRO A 90 -3.93 19.05 -15.37
C PRO A 90 -4.67 19.63 -16.57
N GLU A 91 -5.66 20.49 -16.33
CA GLU A 91 -6.55 20.98 -17.39
C GLU A 91 -5.79 21.94 -18.34
N GLU A 92 -4.83 22.67 -17.78
CA GLU A 92 -4.01 23.65 -18.47
C GLU A 92 -3.09 23.03 -19.53
N VAL A 93 -2.72 21.75 -19.38
CA VAL A 93 -1.90 21.05 -20.39
C VAL A 93 -2.72 20.55 -21.58
N LEU A 94 -4.05 20.50 -21.41
CA LEU A 94 -5.02 20.10 -22.44
C LEU A 94 -5.55 21.29 -23.23
N ASP A 95 -5.56 22.48 -22.64
CA ASP A 95 -6.01 23.72 -23.28
C ASP A 95 -4.99 24.21 -24.33
N ARG A 96 -5.43 24.37 -25.58
CA ARG A 96 -4.59 24.85 -26.69
C ARG A 96 -4.19 26.32 -26.58
N ASN A 97 -4.94 27.11 -25.81
CA ASN A 97 -4.66 28.53 -25.58
C ASN A 97 -3.74 28.76 -24.38
N SER A 98 -3.50 27.72 -23.57
CA SER A 98 -2.67 27.79 -22.37
C SER A 98 -1.18 27.80 -22.74
N PRO A 99 -0.34 28.57 -22.02
CA PRO A 99 1.11 28.49 -22.17
C PRO A 99 1.68 27.11 -21.77
N ALA A 100 0.90 26.31 -21.02
CA ALA A 100 1.25 24.95 -20.62
C ALA A 100 0.79 23.86 -21.61
N TRP A 101 0.19 24.24 -22.74
CA TRP A 101 -0.34 23.29 -23.74
C TRP A 101 0.73 22.26 -24.17
N ASN A 102 0.49 20.97 -23.90
CA ASN A 102 1.46 19.92 -24.19
C ASN A 102 1.36 19.40 -25.63
N LYS A 103 1.55 20.28 -26.61
CA LYS A 103 1.39 19.94 -28.04
C LYS A 103 2.41 18.89 -28.50
N GLY A 104 1.92 17.75 -28.99
CA GLY A 104 2.75 16.74 -29.65
C GLY A 104 3.64 15.91 -28.71
N ARG A 105 3.43 16.02 -27.40
CA ARG A 105 4.11 15.20 -26.39
C ARG A 105 3.08 14.48 -25.53
N ILE A 106 3.48 13.34 -24.96
CA ILE A 106 2.62 12.51 -24.09
C ILE A 106 3.02 12.62 -22.60
N HIS A 107 4.14 13.29 -22.33
CA HIS A 107 4.68 13.57 -21.01
C HIS A 107 5.57 14.82 -21.10
N TYR A 108 6.04 15.34 -19.95
CA TYR A 108 7.00 16.45 -19.93
C TYR A 108 8.37 16.05 -20.45
#